data_AF-A0A2P5HGG7-F1
#
_entry.id   AF-A0A2P5HGG7-F1
#
_cell.length_a   1.000
_cell.length_b   1.000
_cell.length_c   1.000
_cell.angle_alpha   90.00
_cell.angle_beta   90.00
_cell.angle_gamma   90.00
#
_symmetry.space_group_name_H-M   'P 1'
#
loop_
_entity.id
_entity.type
_entity.pdbx_description
1 polymer ?
#
loop_
_entity_poly.entity_id
_entity_poly.type
_entity_poly.pdbx_seq_one_letter_code
_entity_poly.pdbx_strand_id
1 'polypeptide(L)'
;MESSTVQESDPEKKRPDLAPSLEINDAAPADGSSVPTSEDLKTLPRVCDKISNAIFFMVVAEVAERFTYRSLTGPMQNYIQNPLHDTSHPGALGKGQATATAIGYFFSCWCYLTPIFGAIVADSWLGRFKTILVGTITATVGVSILFITSIPICLEKGAGFPGLIVALFIIGLGAGGIKSNVGPLVAEQYVTKEPRLSIDSQGHQVIIDPDITVQTIFSRYYWIMNIGACSGLVAVWLELKVGFWGTFLVPLCIYACAVIVLIVGRNNCVTHPPEGSIVSKAVHALWIGLKNNRDMDKARPSYHIQQYGSSTLPWDDHFVDELKIALTACRVL
;
A
#
# COMPACT_ATOMS: atom_id res chain seq x y z
N MET A 1 -32.03 89.92 8.23
CA MET A 1 -33.43 90.00 8.67
C MET A 1 -33.86 88.56 8.92
N GLU A 2 -33.57 88.08 10.13
CA GLU A 2 -34.58 87.79 11.18
C GLU A 2 -35.22 86.41 10.93
N SER A 3 -34.77 85.33 11.58
CA SER A 3 -35.05 84.92 12.97
C SER A 3 -36.55 84.72 13.24
N SER A 4 -37.00 83.46 13.43
CA SER A 4 -37.70 82.95 14.64
C SER A 4 -38.30 81.54 14.45
N THR A 5 -37.75 80.62 15.24
CA THR A 5 -38.18 79.38 15.93
C THR A 5 -39.66 78.92 15.90
N VAL A 6 -39.92 77.59 15.87
CA VAL A 6 -40.60 76.75 16.92
C VAL A 6 -40.71 75.26 16.46
N GLN A 7 -40.60 74.35 17.45
CA GLN A 7 -40.69 72.87 17.48
C GLN A 7 -41.98 72.28 16.83
N GLU A 8 -42.12 71.00 16.45
CA GLU A 8 -42.16 69.80 17.31
C GLU A 8 -42.53 68.50 16.50
N SER A 9 -42.07 67.34 16.98
CA SER A 9 -42.60 65.96 16.82
C SER A 9 -42.51 65.18 15.48
N ASP A 10 -41.93 63.98 15.63
CA ASP A 10 -41.75 62.85 14.72
C ASP A 10 -43.09 62.18 14.33
N PRO A 11 -43.21 61.63 13.10
CA PRO A 11 -43.71 60.27 13.01
C PRO A 11 -43.00 59.40 11.95
N GLU A 12 -42.53 58.25 12.42
CA GLU A 12 -42.80 56.90 11.90
C GLU A 12 -42.66 56.68 10.37
N LYS A 13 -41.48 56.19 9.94
CA LYS A 13 -41.27 55.70 8.57
C LYS A 13 -41.04 54.18 8.55
N LYS A 14 -42.13 53.44 8.29
CA LYS A 14 -42.14 52.01 7.92
C LYS A 14 -41.14 51.72 6.78
N ARG A 15 -40.29 50.70 6.96
CA ARG A 15 -39.54 50.01 5.89
C ARG A 15 -40.25 48.70 5.54
N PRO A 16 -40.27 48.29 4.25
CA PRO A 16 -41.05 47.14 3.79
C PRO A 16 -40.37 45.80 4.12
N ASP A 17 -41.23 44.81 4.35
CA ASP A 17 -40.94 43.43 4.75
C ASP A 17 -40.03 42.71 3.74
N LEU A 18 -38.94 42.15 4.25
CA LEU A 18 -38.02 41.28 3.51
C LEU A 18 -38.22 39.84 3.99
N ALA A 19 -38.76 39.01 3.09
CA ALA A 19 -38.74 37.54 2.96
C ALA A 19 -38.77 36.63 4.22
N PRO A 20 -39.57 35.54 4.20
CA PRO A 20 -39.76 34.67 5.36
C PRO A 20 -38.48 33.92 5.69
N SER A 21 -38.09 33.98 6.97
CA SER A 21 -37.08 33.11 7.56
C SER A 21 -37.48 31.65 7.34
N LEU A 22 -36.66 30.92 6.58
CA LEU A 22 -36.73 29.47 6.49
C LEU A 22 -36.53 28.89 7.89
N GLU A 23 -37.63 28.50 8.53
CA GLU A 23 -37.60 27.57 9.66
C GLU A 23 -37.01 26.26 9.15
N ILE A 24 -35.72 26.04 9.45
CA ILE A 24 -35.09 24.74 9.29
C ILE A 24 -35.71 23.87 10.37
N ASN A 25 -36.70 23.07 9.98
CA ASN A 25 -37.21 22.01 10.82
C ASN A 25 -36.06 21.05 11.13
N ASP A 26 -35.57 21.11 12.38
CA ASP A 26 -34.65 20.14 12.99
C ASP A 26 -35.37 18.80 13.19
N ALA A 27 -35.64 18.10 12.09
CA ALA A 27 -35.91 16.67 12.12
C ALA A 27 -34.56 15.94 12.06
N ALA A 28 -34.03 15.62 13.25
CA ALA A 28 -32.80 14.87 13.42
C ALA A 28 -32.83 13.55 12.62
N PRO A 29 -31.82 13.27 11.77
CA PRO A 29 -31.61 11.93 11.25
C PRO A 29 -31.16 11.01 12.39
N ALA A 30 -31.59 9.75 12.37
CA ALA A 30 -31.30 8.75 13.40
C ALA A 30 -29.83 8.26 13.45
N ASP A 31 -28.90 8.96 12.81
CA ASP A 31 -27.46 8.77 12.94
C ASP A 31 -26.80 10.16 12.86
N GLY A 32 -26.19 10.61 13.96
CA GLY A 32 -25.82 12.01 14.21
C GLY A 32 -24.62 12.54 13.42
N SER A 33 -24.62 12.45 12.09
CA SER A 33 -23.57 13.00 11.23
C SER A 33 -23.85 14.46 10.85
N SER A 34 -23.57 15.39 11.76
CA SER A 34 -23.36 16.80 11.39
C SER A 34 -21.86 17.08 11.24
N VAL A 35 -21.53 17.90 10.25
CA VAL A 35 -20.16 18.43 10.07
C VAL A 35 -19.83 19.28 11.29
N PRO A 36 -18.67 19.10 11.95
CA PRO A 36 -18.32 19.85 13.15
C PRO A 36 -18.30 21.36 12.91
N THR A 37 -18.89 22.13 13.82
CA THR A 37 -18.81 23.60 13.78
C THR A 37 -17.42 24.06 14.20
N SER A 38 -17.02 25.28 13.82
CA SER A 38 -15.74 25.90 14.21
C SER A 38 -15.50 25.93 15.73
N GLU A 39 -16.56 25.96 16.52
CA GLU A 39 -16.51 25.92 17.99
C GLU A 39 -16.26 24.49 18.51
N ASP A 40 -16.93 23.49 17.92
CA ASP A 40 -16.76 22.07 18.25
C ASP A 40 -15.32 21.62 18.04
N LEU A 41 -14.67 22.09 16.96
CA LEU A 41 -13.28 21.78 16.63
C LEU A 41 -12.27 22.23 17.70
N LYS A 42 -12.65 23.19 18.56
CA LYS A 42 -11.79 23.71 19.63
C LYS A 42 -12.08 23.07 20.99
N THR A 43 -13.30 22.59 21.21
CA THR A 43 -13.77 22.13 22.52
C THR A 43 -13.80 20.62 22.65
N LEU A 44 -14.07 19.90 21.55
CA LEU A 44 -14.26 18.45 21.59
C LEU A 44 -12.96 17.69 21.33
N PRO A 45 -12.72 16.58 22.05
CA PRO A 45 -11.58 15.73 21.79
C PRO A 45 -11.76 14.99 20.46
N ARG A 46 -10.65 14.85 19.73
CA ARG A 46 -10.60 14.11 18.47
C ARG A 46 -10.24 12.66 18.72
N VAL A 47 -11.03 11.74 18.17
CA VAL A 47 -10.91 10.30 18.44
C VAL A 47 -10.84 9.53 17.11
N CYS A 48 -10.15 8.40 17.14
CA CYS A 48 -10.07 7.45 16.02
C CYS A 48 -11.41 6.73 15.80
N ASP A 49 -11.79 6.53 14.54
CA ASP A 49 -12.96 5.72 14.19
C ASP A 49 -12.72 4.22 14.43
N LYS A 50 -13.79 3.42 14.36
CA LYS A 50 -13.73 1.96 14.38
C LYS A 50 -13.01 1.46 13.13
N ILE A 51 -11.91 0.74 13.31
CA ILE A 51 -11.11 0.16 12.23
C ILE A 51 -11.79 -1.12 11.72
N SER A 52 -11.97 -1.22 10.41
CA SER A 52 -12.55 -2.42 9.78
C SER A 52 -11.66 -3.65 9.96
N ASN A 53 -12.28 -4.78 10.32
CA ASN A 53 -11.60 -6.08 10.40
C ASN A 53 -10.99 -6.53 9.05
N ALA A 54 -11.46 -5.97 7.93
CA ALA A 54 -10.89 -6.21 6.60
C ALA A 54 -9.39 -5.87 6.54
N ILE A 55 -8.99 -4.79 7.23
CA ILE A 55 -7.58 -4.34 7.30
C ILE A 55 -6.72 -5.45 7.90
N PHE A 56 -7.17 -6.08 8.98
CA PHE A 56 -6.41 -7.13 9.66
C PHE A 56 -6.07 -8.30 8.73
N PHE A 57 -7.02 -8.75 7.91
CA PHE A 57 -6.79 -9.86 6.98
C PHE A 57 -5.68 -9.57 5.96
N MET A 58 -5.58 -8.33 5.50
CA MET A 58 -4.55 -7.91 4.54
C MET A 58 -3.18 -7.73 5.18
N VAL A 59 -3.15 -7.19 6.41
CA VAL A 59 -1.91 -7.01 7.17
C VAL A 59 -1.22 -8.35 7.44
N VAL A 60 -1.97 -9.44 7.64
CA VAL A 60 -1.38 -10.78 7.82
C VAL A 60 -0.49 -11.19 6.64
N ALA A 61 -0.87 -10.87 5.40
CA ALA A 61 -0.09 -11.20 4.22
C ALA A 61 1.22 -10.40 4.16
N GLU A 62 1.17 -9.11 4.49
CA GLU A 62 2.37 -8.27 4.58
C GLU A 62 3.31 -8.76 5.69
N VAL A 63 2.77 -9.13 6.85
CA VAL A 63 3.58 -9.66 7.95
C VAL A 63 4.25 -10.97 7.55
N ALA A 64 3.55 -11.85 6.84
CA ALA A 64 4.12 -13.10 6.31
C ALA A 64 5.24 -12.84 5.30
N GLU A 65 5.08 -11.84 4.43
CA GLU A 65 6.11 -11.38 3.50
C GLU A 65 7.33 -10.86 4.26
N ARG A 66 7.11 -9.94 5.21
CA ARG A 66 8.16 -9.31 6.00
C ARG A 66 8.93 -10.31 6.83
N PHE A 67 8.21 -11.26 7.43
CA PHE A 67 8.77 -12.38 8.18
C PHE A 67 9.69 -13.18 7.26
N THR A 68 9.17 -13.63 6.12
CA THR A 68 9.92 -14.49 5.20
C THR A 68 11.15 -13.79 4.65
N TYR A 69 11.04 -12.51 4.27
CA TYR A 69 12.17 -11.75 3.77
C TYR A 69 13.34 -11.73 4.77
N ARG A 70 13.06 -11.52 6.06
CA ARG A 70 14.09 -11.53 7.12
C ARG A 70 14.57 -12.93 7.44
N SER A 71 13.69 -13.93 7.45
CA SER A 71 14.06 -15.33 7.68
C SER A 71 14.90 -15.93 6.55
N LEU A 72 14.77 -15.43 5.32
CA LEU A 72 15.65 -15.83 4.21
C LEU A 72 16.95 -15.04 4.26
N THR A 73 16.88 -13.71 4.30
CA THR A 73 18.08 -12.86 4.15
C THR A 73 19.10 -13.01 5.27
N GLY A 74 18.68 -13.31 6.51
CA GLY A 74 19.57 -13.58 7.63
C GLY A 74 20.54 -14.75 7.39
N PRO A 75 20.03 -15.99 7.24
CA PRO A 75 20.85 -17.19 7.03
C PRO A 75 21.38 -17.36 5.60
N MET A 76 20.89 -16.60 4.61
CA MET A 76 21.19 -16.84 3.19
C MET A 76 22.68 -16.78 2.86
N GLN A 77 23.43 -15.87 3.49
CA GLN A 77 24.87 -15.77 3.25
C GLN A 77 25.57 -17.08 3.66
N ASN A 78 25.26 -17.59 4.85
CA ASN A 78 25.79 -18.84 5.38
C ASN A 78 25.36 -20.04 4.54
N TYR A 79 24.08 -20.11 4.16
CA TYR A 79 23.51 -21.18 3.33
C TYR A 79 24.27 -21.36 2.02
N ILE A 80 24.62 -20.25 1.36
CA ILE A 80 25.28 -20.28 0.05
C ILE A 80 26.79 -20.45 0.19
N GLN A 81 27.43 -19.74 1.13
CA GLN A 81 28.89 -19.66 1.18
C GLN A 81 29.55 -20.94 1.73
N ASN A 82 28.98 -21.51 2.80
CA ASN A 82 29.60 -22.61 3.55
C ASN A 82 29.11 -23.97 3.05
N PRO A 83 29.95 -25.03 3.11
CA PRO A 83 29.55 -26.38 2.71
C PRO A 83 28.72 -27.09 3.79
N LEU A 84 27.98 -28.14 3.41
CA LEU A 84 27.06 -28.88 4.28
C LEU A 84 27.72 -29.56 5.50
N HIS A 85 28.99 -29.93 5.40
CA HIS A 85 29.72 -30.69 6.42
C HIS A 85 30.80 -29.89 7.15
N ASP A 86 30.73 -28.55 7.15
CA ASP A 86 31.63 -27.74 7.97
C ASP A 86 31.19 -27.76 9.44
N THR A 87 32.05 -28.24 10.34
CA THR A 87 31.82 -28.26 11.79
C THR A 87 31.92 -26.88 12.44
N SER A 88 32.53 -25.89 11.76
CA SER A 88 32.80 -24.58 12.35
C SER A 88 31.70 -23.56 12.07
N HIS A 89 31.07 -23.65 10.89
CA HIS A 89 30.04 -22.70 10.46
C HIS A 89 28.87 -23.41 9.78
N PRO A 90 27.61 -23.03 10.08
CA PRO A 90 26.46 -23.56 9.35
C PRO A 90 26.57 -23.26 7.85
N GLY A 91 26.32 -24.28 7.03
CA GLY A 91 26.41 -24.21 5.57
C GLY A 91 25.61 -25.27 4.85
N ALA A 92 25.45 -25.12 3.54
CA ALA A 92 24.80 -26.13 2.70
C ALA A 92 25.43 -26.23 1.31
N LEU A 93 25.64 -25.10 0.62
CA LEU A 93 25.92 -25.11 -0.82
C LEU A 93 27.40 -24.96 -1.20
N GLY A 94 28.24 -24.42 -0.31
CA GLY A 94 29.69 -24.33 -0.52
C GLY A 94 30.12 -23.53 -1.77
N LYS A 95 29.35 -22.52 -2.17
CA LYS A 95 29.61 -21.71 -3.39
C LYS A 95 30.50 -20.49 -3.17
N GLY A 96 30.97 -20.30 -1.94
CA GLY A 96 31.84 -19.20 -1.55
C GLY A 96 31.09 -17.86 -1.35
N GLN A 97 31.78 -16.94 -0.68
CA GLN A 97 31.22 -15.65 -0.27
C GLN A 97 30.80 -14.77 -1.46
N ALA A 98 31.61 -14.71 -2.53
CA ALA A 98 31.32 -13.86 -3.68
C ALA A 98 29.97 -14.20 -4.34
N THR A 99 29.70 -15.51 -4.50
CA THR A 99 28.43 -16.01 -5.04
C THR A 99 27.26 -15.70 -4.10
N ALA A 100 27.45 -15.91 -2.80
CA ALA A 100 26.44 -15.62 -1.77
C ALA A 100 26.01 -14.14 -1.79
N THR A 101 27.00 -13.24 -1.80
CA THR A 101 26.78 -11.80 -1.86
C THR A 101 26.08 -11.38 -3.17
N ALA A 102 26.52 -11.91 -4.31
CA ALA A 102 25.92 -11.61 -5.61
C ALA A 102 24.45 -12.04 -5.68
N ILE A 103 24.13 -13.25 -5.21
CA ILE A 103 22.75 -13.75 -5.15
C ILE A 103 21.92 -12.90 -4.18
N GLY A 104 22.48 -12.50 -3.04
CA GLY A 104 21.79 -11.64 -2.08
C GLY A 104 21.42 -10.27 -2.64
N TYR A 105 22.34 -9.62 -3.36
CA TYR A 105 22.07 -8.36 -4.05
C TYR A 105 21.07 -8.53 -5.19
N PHE A 106 21.18 -9.60 -5.98
CA PHE A 106 20.21 -9.91 -7.02
C PHE A 106 18.80 -10.07 -6.42
N PHE A 107 18.65 -10.87 -5.36
CA PHE A 107 17.37 -11.09 -4.70
C PHE A 107 16.79 -9.79 -4.13
N SER A 108 17.63 -8.95 -3.52
CA SER A 108 17.20 -7.64 -3.02
C SER A 108 16.71 -6.73 -4.15
N CYS A 109 17.51 -6.60 -5.23
CA CYS A 109 17.14 -5.84 -6.42
C CYS A 109 15.82 -6.36 -7.02
N TRP A 110 15.69 -7.68 -7.15
CA TRP A 110 14.49 -8.33 -7.65
C TRP A 110 13.26 -8.00 -6.80
N CYS A 111 13.36 -8.08 -5.48
CA CYS A 111 12.27 -7.74 -4.56
C CYS A 111 11.87 -6.25 -4.56
N TYR A 112 12.76 -5.34 -4.99
CA TYR A 112 12.44 -3.93 -5.16
C TYR A 112 11.92 -3.59 -6.56
N LEU A 113 12.22 -4.42 -7.56
CA LEU A 113 11.75 -4.25 -8.93
C LEU A 113 10.36 -4.85 -9.15
N THR A 114 10.09 -6.04 -8.57
CA THR A 114 8.81 -6.75 -8.74
C THR A 114 7.56 -6.00 -8.28
N PRO A 115 7.58 -5.09 -7.28
CA PRO A 115 6.43 -4.28 -6.93
C PRO A 115 5.92 -3.41 -8.09
N ILE A 116 6.80 -2.94 -8.98
CA ILE A 116 6.40 -2.15 -10.16
C ILE A 116 5.49 -3.01 -11.06
N PHE A 117 5.90 -4.24 -11.35
CA PHE A 117 5.09 -5.17 -12.13
C PHE A 117 3.80 -5.57 -11.39
N GLY A 118 3.89 -5.78 -10.08
CA GLY A 118 2.75 -6.11 -9.22
C GLY A 118 1.66 -5.02 -9.23
N ALA A 119 2.06 -3.75 -9.21
CA ALA A 119 1.14 -2.61 -9.30
C ALA A 119 0.44 -2.58 -10.66
N ILE A 120 1.19 -2.67 -11.77
CA ILE A 120 0.62 -2.64 -13.13
C ILE A 120 -0.42 -3.75 -13.32
N VAL A 121 -0.11 -4.95 -12.84
CA VAL A 121 -0.99 -6.13 -12.92
C VAL A 121 -2.27 -5.94 -12.10
N ALA A 122 -2.16 -5.36 -10.91
CA ALA A 122 -3.32 -5.08 -10.06
C ALA A 122 -4.23 -4.01 -10.67
N ASP A 123 -3.64 -2.92 -11.17
CA ASP A 123 -4.39 -1.79 -11.72
C ASP A 123 -5.04 -2.11 -13.07
N SER A 124 -4.46 -3.03 -13.85
CA SER A 124 -4.93 -3.30 -15.23
C SER A 124 -5.84 -4.52 -15.36
N TRP A 125 -5.63 -5.57 -14.58
CA TRP A 125 -6.29 -6.88 -14.84
C TRP A 125 -6.96 -7.51 -13.63
N LEU A 126 -6.23 -7.68 -12.53
CA LEU A 126 -6.67 -8.55 -11.44
C LEU A 126 -7.45 -7.81 -10.34
N GLY A 127 -7.18 -6.53 -10.14
CA GLY A 127 -7.58 -5.80 -8.94
C GLY A 127 -6.68 -6.14 -7.75
N ARG A 128 -6.56 -5.19 -6.82
CA ARG A 128 -5.55 -5.22 -5.73
C ARG A 128 -5.64 -6.47 -4.85
N PHE A 129 -6.83 -6.81 -4.36
CA PHE A 129 -7.00 -7.97 -3.48
C PHE A 129 -6.60 -9.29 -4.14
N LYS A 130 -7.00 -9.50 -5.41
CA LYS A 130 -6.63 -10.73 -6.13
C LYS A 130 -5.13 -10.79 -6.40
N THR A 131 -4.49 -9.66 -6.70
CA THR A 131 -3.03 -9.61 -6.87
C THR A 131 -2.30 -9.95 -5.57
N ILE A 132 -2.79 -9.49 -4.41
CA ILE A 132 -2.22 -9.87 -3.10
C ILE A 132 -2.38 -11.38 -2.88
N LEU A 133 -3.56 -11.95 -3.14
CA LEU A 133 -3.80 -13.38 -2.96
C LEU A 133 -2.92 -14.24 -3.88
N VAL A 134 -2.86 -13.90 -5.18
CA VAL A 134 -2.02 -14.59 -6.16
C VAL A 134 -0.54 -14.45 -5.80
N GLY A 135 -0.11 -13.26 -5.37
CA GLY A 135 1.26 -13.01 -4.90
C GLY A 135 1.61 -13.86 -3.68
N THR A 136 0.69 -13.96 -2.72
CA THR A 136 0.85 -14.77 -1.50
C THR A 136 0.94 -16.26 -1.82
N ILE A 137 0.09 -16.76 -2.72
CA ILE A 137 0.15 -18.15 -3.19
C ILE A 137 1.47 -18.42 -3.94
N THR A 138 1.88 -17.50 -4.81
CA THR A 138 3.13 -17.60 -5.58
C THR A 138 4.34 -17.65 -4.64
N ALA A 139 4.39 -16.77 -3.64
CA ALA A 139 5.43 -16.78 -2.62
C ALA A 139 5.42 -18.09 -1.81
N THR A 140 4.23 -18.61 -1.45
CA THR A 140 4.09 -19.91 -0.77
C THR A 140 4.71 -21.05 -1.59
N VAL A 141 4.48 -21.08 -2.90
CA VAL A 141 5.11 -22.06 -3.81
C VAL A 141 6.63 -21.90 -3.82
N GLY A 142 7.14 -20.68 -3.92
CA GLY A 142 8.57 -20.41 -3.89
C GLY A 142 9.23 -20.86 -2.59
N VAL A 143 8.63 -20.56 -1.44
CA VAL A 143 9.13 -21.01 -0.13
C VAL A 143 9.01 -22.53 0.01
N SER A 144 7.98 -23.17 -0.56
CA SER A 144 7.84 -24.64 -0.59
C SER A 144 8.99 -25.29 -1.35
N ILE A 145 9.36 -24.75 -2.52
CA ILE A 145 10.50 -25.22 -3.30
C ILE A 145 11.80 -25.05 -2.50
N LEU A 146 11.99 -23.90 -1.86
CA LEU A 146 13.18 -23.65 -1.02
C LEU A 146 13.27 -24.66 0.13
N PHE A 147 12.15 -24.88 0.83
CA PHE A 147 12.06 -25.85 1.91
C PHE A 147 12.43 -27.26 1.42
N ILE A 148 11.78 -27.78 0.38
CA ILE A 148 12.02 -29.13 -0.13
C ILE A 148 13.48 -29.30 -0.58
N THR A 149 14.02 -28.32 -1.29
CA THR A 149 15.39 -28.39 -1.82
C THR A 149 16.47 -28.24 -0.76
N SER A 150 16.13 -27.69 0.41
CA SER A 150 17.00 -27.57 1.59
C SER A 150 17.02 -28.80 2.50
N ILE A 151 16.15 -29.80 2.25
CA ILE A 151 16.16 -31.06 3.01
C ILE A 151 17.50 -31.78 2.74
N PRO A 152 18.18 -32.36 3.76
CA PRO A 152 19.49 -32.98 3.61
C PRO A 152 19.58 -33.98 2.44
N ILE A 153 18.56 -34.85 2.28
CA ILE A 153 18.47 -35.81 1.16
C ILE A 153 18.46 -35.13 -0.22
N CYS A 154 17.82 -33.97 -0.34
CA CYS A 154 17.76 -33.20 -1.59
C CYS A 154 19.06 -32.42 -1.83
N LEU A 155 19.69 -31.93 -0.76
CA LEU A 155 20.99 -31.26 -0.81
C LEU A 155 22.09 -32.21 -1.30
N GLU A 156 22.15 -33.44 -0.76
CA GLU A 156 23.11 -34.46 -1.16
C GLU A 156 22.94 -34.88 -2.63
N LYS A 157 21.72 -34.86 -3.15
CA LYS A 157 21.42 -35.11 -4.58
C LYS A 157 21.71 -33.91 -5.49
N GLY A 158 22.21 -32.80 -4.95
CA GLY A 158 22.59 -31.61 -5.72
C GLY A 158 21.43 -30.68 -6.09
N ALA A 159 20.23 -30.87 -5.54
CA ALA A 159 19.07 -30.04 -5.87
C ALA A 159 19.08 -28.66 -5.18
N GLY A 160 19.93 -28.44 -4.18
CA GLY A 160 19.94 -27.25 -3.33
C GLY A 160 20.18 -25.93 -4.07
N PHE A 161 21.23 -25.87 -4.90
CA PHE A 161 21.60 -24.64 -5.61
C PHE A 161 20.58 -24.24 -6.70
N PRO A 162 20.19 -25.11 -7.66
CA PRO A 162 19.16 -24.75 -8.63
C PRO A 162 17.81 -24.48 -7.96
N GLY A 163 17.49 -25.23 -6.90
CA GLY A 163 16.30 -25.02 -6.08
C GLY A 163 16.24 -23.63 -5.46
N LEU A 164 17.35 -23.17 -4.90
CA LEU A 164 17.47 -21.81 -4.34
C LEU A 164 17.20 -20.74 -5.39
N ILE A 165 17.83 -20.82 -6.57
CA ILE A 165 17.67 -19.78 -7.62
C ILE A 165 16.22 -19.69 -8.08
N VAL A 166 15.58 -20.83 -8.35
CA VAL A 166 14.17 -20.89 -8.75
C VAL A 166 13.27 -20.36 -7.63
N ALA A 167 13.53 -20.75 -6.39
CA ALA A 167 12.76 -20.28 -5.25
C ALA A 167 12.87 -18.76 -5.07
N LEU A 168 14.08 -18.19 -5.08
CA LEU A 168 14.29 -16.74 -4.91
C LEU A 168 13.57 -15.93 -6.00
N PHE A 169 13.58 -16.42 -7.24
CA PHE A 169 12.88 -15.77 -8.34
C PHE A 169 11.36 -15.75 -8.11
N ILE A 170 10.78 -16.89 -7.75
CA ILE A 170 9.33 -17.04 -7.47
C ILE A 170 8.91 -16.25 -6.23
N ILE A 171 9.70 -16.30 -5.15
CA ILE A 171 9.43 -15.55 -3.92
C ILE A 171 9.45 -14.06 -4.20
N GLY A 172 10.43 -13.55 -4.93
CA GLY A 172 10.48 -12.14 -5.28
C GLY A 172 9.31 -11.70 -6.16
N LEU A 173 8.84 -12.55 -7.09
CA LEU A 173 7.63 -12.29 -7.87
C LEU A 173 6.39 -12.16 -6.96
N GLY A 174 6.23 -13.08 -6.02
CA GLY A 174 5.14 -13.05 -5.04
C GLY A 174 5.19 -11.81 -4.13
N ALA A 175 6.37 -11.47 -3.61
CA ALA A 175 6.61 -10.29 -2.78
C ALA A 175 6.22 -8.99 -3.50
N GLY A 176 6.48 -8.89 -4.80
CA GLY A 176 6.09 -7.75 -5.61
C GLY A 176 4.57 -7.53 -5.66
N GLY A 177 3.80 -8.61 -5.81
CA GLY A 177 2.35 -8.56 -5.82
C GLY A 177 1.74 -8.13 -4.48
N ILE A 178 2.38 -8.48 -3.37
CA ILE A 178 1.93 -8.12 -2.01
C ILE A 178 2.26 -6.65 -1.72
N LYS A 179 3.55 -6.30 -1.76
CA LYS A 179 4.07 -4.98 -1.33
C LYS A 179 3.47 -3.79 -2.06
N SER A 180 3.20 -3.94 -3.36
CA SER A 180 2.63 -2.86 -4.18
C SER A 180 1.16 -2.59 -3.89
N ASN A 181 0.43 -3.55 -3.31
CA ASN A 181 -1.03 -3.52 -3.28
C ASN A 181 -1.61 -3.45 -1.86
N VAL A 182 -0.94 -3.98 -0.83
CA VAL A 182 -1.48 -3.98 0.54
C VAL A 182 -1.67 -2.56 1.06
N GLY A 183 -0.66 -1.69 0.95
CA GLY A 183 -0.73 -0.31 1.44
C GLY A 183 -1.89 0.50 0.84
N PRO A 184 -2.01 0.56 -0.51
CA PRO A 184 -3.13 1.23 -1.17
C PRO A 184 -4.48 0.62 -0.79
N LEU A 185 -4.59 -0.71 -0.70
CA LEU A 185 -5.84 -1.36 -0.37
C LEU A 185 -6.28 -1.11 1.08
N VAL A 186 -5.33 -1.03 2.03
CA VAL A 186 -5.58 -0.64 3.42
C VAL A 186 -6.11 0.81 3.49
N ALA A 187 -5.52 1.72 2.73
CA ALA A 187 -5.99 3.11 2.66
C ALA A 187 -7.42 3.18 2.09
N GLU A 188 -7.75 2.38 1.08
CA GLU A 188 -9.10 2.32 0.48
C GLU A 188 -10.18 1.75 1.41
N GLN A 189 -9.82 0.96 2.44
CA GLN A 189 -10.82 0.47 3.38
C GLN A 189 -11.41 1.59 4.26
N TYR A 190 -10.76 2.75 4.32
CA TYR A 190 -11.27 3.90 5.06
C TYR A 190 -11.91 4.91 4.11
N VAL A 191 -13.25 4.89 4.04
CA VAL A 191 -14.04 5.66 3.06
C VAL A 191 -14.36 7.08 3.57
N THR A 192 -14.34 7.31 4.88
CA THR A 192 -14.72 8.58 5.50
C THR A 192 -13.63 9.64 5.31
N LYS A 193 -13.92 10.71 4.58
CA LYS A 193 -12.97 11.80 4.31
C LYS A 193 -13.29 13.10 5.06
N GLU A 194 -14.46 13.19 5.67
CA GLU A 194 -14.90 14.38 6.38
C GLU A 194 -14.97 14.12 7.89
N PRO A 195 -14.51 15.08 8.72
CA PRO A 195 -14.70 15.01 10.16
C PRO A 195 -16.20 14.91 10.48
N ARG A 196 -16.56 14.00 11.38
CA ARG A 196 -17.96 13.82 11.80
C ARG A 196 -18.06 13.84 13.31
N LEU A 197 -19.17 14.37 13.82
CA LEU A 197 -19.50 14.21 15.23
C LEU A 197 -20.00 12.79 15.48
N SER A 198 -19.56 12.21 16.59
CA SER A 198 -20.05 10.93 17.08
C SER A 198 -20.14 10.98 18.59
N ILE A 199 -20.99 10.14 19.15
CA ILE A 199 -21.09 9.98 20.61
C ILE A 199 -20.23 8.78 20.98
N ASP A 200 -19.30 8.97 21.93
CA ASP A 200 -18.49 7.88 22.46
C ASP A 200 -19.35 6.89 23.27
N SER A 201 -18.80 5.71 23.56
CA SER A 201 -19.44 4.67 24.40
C SER A 201 -19.80 5.17 25.80
N GLN A 202 -19.22 6.30 26.23
CA GLN A 202 -19.48 6.99 27.50
C GLN A 202 -20.50 8.13 27.41
N GLY A 203 -21.08 8.39 26.23
CA GLY A 203 -22.09 9.43 26.02
C GLY A 203 -21.54 10.84 25.73
N HIS A 204 -20.21 11.01 25.66
CA HIS A 204 -19.59 12.30 25.33
C HIS A 204 -19.57 12.53 23.81
N GLN A 205 -19.82 13.77 23.36
CA GLN A 205 -19.61 14.15 21.97
C GLN A 205 -18.11 14.18 21.66
N VAL A 206 -17.72 13.51 20.60
CA VAL A 206 -16.34 13.44 20.12
C VAL A 206 -16.31 13.70 18.62
N ILE A 207 -15.22 14.29 18.15
CA ILE A 207 -15.00 14.48 16.72
C ILE A 207 -14.21 13.29 16.21
N ILE A 208 -14.77 12.57 15.24
CA ILE A 208 -14.03 11.56 14.51
C ILE A 208 -13.23 12.26 13.43
N ASP A 209 -11.91 12.30 13.61
CA ASP A 209 -10.99 12.90 12.65
C ASP A 209 -10.42 11.80 11.72
N PRO A 210 -10.63 11.91 10.39
CA PRO A 210 -10.12 10.94 9.44
C PRO A 210 -8.59 10.84 9.44
N ASP A 211 -7.88 11.95 9.66
CA ASP A 211 -6.42 11.98 9.63
C ASP A 211 -5.83 11.19 10.79
N ILE A 212 -6.39 11.36 12.00
CA ILE A 212 -5.99 10.60 13.19
C ILE A 212 -6.28 9.11 13.01
N THR A 213 -7.39 8.77 12.36
CA THR A 213 -7.77 7.38 12.10
C THR A 213 -6.79 6.72 11.14
N VAL A 214 -6.49 7.35 10.01
CA VAL A 214 -5.51 6.86 9.03
C VAL A 214 -4.12 6.75 9.65
N GLN A 215 -3.68 7.77 10.40
CA GLN A 215 -2.40 7.74 11.11
C GLN A 215 -2.34 6.59 12.12
N THR A 216 -3.42 6.33 12.85
CA THR A 216 -3.51 5.21 13.80
C THR A 216 -3.44 3.86 13.10
N ILE A 217 -4.14 3.69 11.97
CA ILE A 217 -4.10 2.48 11.13
C ILE A 217 -2.66 2.22 10.68
N PHE A 218 -2.00 3.21 10.08
CA PHE A 218 -0.63 3.05 9.59
C PHE A 218 0.38 2.89 10.72
N SER A 219 0.21 3.58 11.85
CA SER A 219 1.07 3.40 13.03
C SER A 219 1.00 1.95 13.54
N ARG A 220 -0.20 1.39 13.69
CA ARG A 220 -0.40 -0.03 14.06
C ARG A 220 0.18 -0.97 13.02
N TYR A 221 -0.05 -0.69 11.73
CA TYR A 221 0.51 -1.46 10.62
C TYR A 221 2.05 -1.55 10.69
N TYR A 222 2.73 -0.42 10.87
CA TYR A 222 4.19 -0.38 10.96
C TYR A 222 4.71 -1.07 12.23
N TRP A 223 4.01 -0.95 13.36
CA TRP A 223 4.34 -1.70 14.58
C TRP A 223 4.32 -3.21 14.36
N ILE A 224 3.26 -3.74 13.75
CA ILE A 224 3.14 -5.18 13.47
C ILE A 224 4.22 -5.62 12.46
N MET A 225 4.51 -4.81 11.43
CA MET A 225 5.59 -5.10 10.49
C MET A 225 6.97 -5.19 11.17
N ASN A 226 7.25 -4.32 12.15
CA ASN A 226 8.50 -4.37 12.90
C ASN A 226 8.60 -5.65 13.74
N ILE A 227 7.49 -6.11 14.34
CA ILE A 227 7.44 -7.42 15.02
C ILE A 227 7.74 -8.54 14.03
N GLY A 228 7.16 -8.50 12.83
CA GLY A 228 7.47 -9.45 11.76
C GLY A 228 8.95 -9.46 11.37
N ALA A 229 9.64 -8.31 11.47
CA ALA A 229 11.05 -8.22 11.17
C ALA A 229 11.96 -8.92 12.20
N CYS A 230 11.49 -9.14 13.43
CA CYS A 230 12.22 -9.89 14.47
C CYS A 230 12.39 -11.39 14.14
N SER A 231 11.68 -11.89 13.13
CA SER A 231 11.81 -13.25 12.59
C SER A 231 13.22 -13.64 12.15
N GLY A 232 14.06 -12.67 11.80
CA GLY A 232 15.47 -12.92 11.50
C GLY A 232 16.21 -13.58 12.67
N LEU A 233 15.88 -13.22 13.91
CA LEU A 233 16.47 -13.82 15.11
C LEU A 233 16.08 -15.30 15.25
N VAL A 234 14.81 -15.61 15.00
CA VAL A 234 14.29 -16.99 15.04
C VAL A 234 14.94 -17.83 13.94
N ALA A 235 15.12 -17.25 12.74
CA ALA A 235 15.72 -17.94 11.61
C ALA A 235 17.18 -18.31 11.84
N VAL A 236 17.99 -17.39 12.38
CA VAL A 236 19.41 -17.64 12.71
C VAL A 236 19.53 -18.63 13.88
N TRP A 237 18.61 -18.57 14.84
CA TRP A 237 18.58 -19.56 15.92
C TRP A 237 18.25 -20.98 15.41
N LEU A 238 17.28 -21.09 14.51
CA LEU A 238 16.93 -22.36 13.86
C LEU A 238 18.06 -22.88 12.95
N GLU A 239 18.73 -21.99 12.24
CA GLU A 239 19.90 -22.31 11.41
C GLU A 239 20.97 -23.00 12.27
N LEU A 240 21.26 -22.45 13.46
CA LEU A 240 22.29 -22.97 14.36
C LEU A 240 21.89 -24.29 15.04
N LYS A 241 20.61 -24.50 15.37
CA LYS A 241 20.16 -25.62 16.22
C LYS A 241 19.52 -26.78 15.46
N VAL A 242 18.86 -26.51 14.33
CA VAL A 242 18.07 -27.49 13.57
C VAL A 242 18.61 -27.64 12.14
N GLY A 243 19.07 -26.54 11.55
CA GLY A 243 19.54 -26.44 10.18
C GLY A 243 18.56 -25.72 9.26
N PHE A 244 19.01 -25.48 8.03
CA PHE A 244 18.31 -24.60 7.07
C PHE A 244 16.90 -25.05 6.70
N TRP A 245 16.64 -26.37 6.65
CA TRP A 245 15.30 -26.89 6.38
C TRP A 245 14.27 -26.43 7.42
N GLY A 246 14.65 -26.40 8.71
CA GLY A 246 13.79 -25.90 9.78
C GLY A 246 13.57 -24.39 9.66
N THR A 247 14.63 -23.66 9.29
CA THR A 247 14.55 -22.21 9.05
C THR A 247 13.60 -21.84 7.91
N PHE A 248 13.51 -22.65 6.86
CA PHE A 248 12.59 -22.41 5.73
C PHE A 248 11.19 -23.01 5.94
N LEU A 249 11.02 -23.95 6.86
CA LEU A 249 9.71 -24.50 7.23
C LEU A 249 8.83 -23.47 7.95
N VAL A 250 9.41 -22.67 8.85
CA VAL A 250 8.66 -21.65 9.60
C VAL A 250 7.98 -20.62 8.68
N PRO A 251 8.69 -19.95 7.74
CA PRO A 251 8.04 -19.04 6.81
C PRO A 251 7.03 -19.75 5.89
N LEU A 252 7.24 -21.04 5.56
CA LEU A 252 6.25 -21.83 4.81
C LEU A 252 4.92 -21.95 5.58
N CYS A 253 4.99 -22.30 6.87
CA CYS A 253 3.81 -22.39 7.73
C CYS A 253 3.09 -21.04 7.85
N ILE A 254 3.84 -19.95 8.00
CA ILE A 254 3.28 -18.60 8.11
C ILE A 254 2.59 -18.18 6.81
N TYR A 255 3.21 -18.46 5.66
CA TYR A 255 2.59 -18.21 4.35
C TYR A 255 1.33 -19.05 4.14
N ALA A 256 1.35 -20.33 4.52
CA ALA A 256 0.16 -21.19 4.45
C ALA A 256 -0.99 -20.63 5.31
N CYS A 257 -0.69 -20.18 6.53
CA CYS A 257 -1.66 -19.48 7.37
C CYS A 257 -2.17 -18.19 6.72
N ALA A 258 -1.28 -17.37 6.13
CA ALA A 258 -1.66 -16.14 5.46
C ALA A 258 -2.60 -16.39 4.26
N VAL A 259 -2.34 -17.42 3.45
CA VAL A 259 -3.23 -17.84 2.36
C VAL A 259 -4.62 -18.18 2.89
N ILE A 260 -4.71 -18.97 3.97
CA ILE A 260 -6.00 -19.36 4.57
C ILE A 260 -6.75 -18.10 5.06
N VAL A 261 -6.06 -17.22 5.78
CA VAL A 261 -6.64 -15.98 6.32
C VAL A 261 -7.14 -15.06 5.21
N LEU A 262 -6.39 -14.91 4.12
CA LEU A 262 -6.82 -14.12 2.97
C LEU A 262 -8.04 -14.74 2.26
N ILE A 263 -8.08 -16.06 2.10
CA ILE A 263 -9.23 -16.74 1.48
C ILE A 263 -10.49 -16.52 2.31
N VAL A 264 -10.39 -16.62 3.64
CA VAL A 264 -11.51 -16.35 4.56
C VAL A 264 -11.91 -14.88 4.53
N GLY A 265 -10.95 -13.96 4.49
CA GLY A 265 -11.18 -12.50 4.49
C GLY A 265 -11.69 -11.93 3.15
N ARG A 266 -11.80 -12.75 2.09
CA ARG A 266 -12.15 -12.30 0.73
C ARG A 266 -13.46 -11.51 0.66
N ASN A 267 -14.48 -11.93 1.40
CA ASN A 267 -15.81 -11.32 1.31
C ASN A 267 -15.96 -10.05 2.17
N ASN A 268 -14.97 -9.75 3.01
CA ASN A 268 -15.02 -8.64 3.95
C ASN A 268 -14.31 -7.38 3.43
N CYS A 269 -13.54 -7.49 2.34
CA CYS A 269 -12.78 -6.37 1.79
C CYS A 269 -13.60 -5.60 0.77
N VAL A 270 -13.61 -4.27 0.89
CA VAL A 270 -14.13 -3.39 -0.17
C VAL A 270 -13.09 -3.38 -1.29
N THR A 271 -13.49 -3.85 -2.47
CA THR A 271 -12.61 -3.89 -3.66
C THR A 271 -13.17 -3.02 -4.76
N HIS A 272 -12.38 -2.05 -5.23
CA HIS A 272 -12.70 -1.27 -6.41
C HIS A 272 -12.30 -2.03 -7.69
N PRO A 273 -13.05 -1.88 -8.80
CA PRO A 273 -12.67 -2.46 -10.08
C PRO A 273 -11.37 -1.81 -10.61
N PRO A 274 -10.57 -2.53 -11.42
CA PRO A 274 -9.35 -1.99 -12.00
C PRO A 274 -9.64 -0.84 -12.98
N GLU A 275 -9.08 0.35 -12.72
CA GLU A 275 -9.26 1.57 -13.55
C GLU A 275 -8.16 1.75 -14.63
N GLY A 276 -7.27 0.77 -14.77
CA GLY A 276 -6.15 0.80 -15.73
C GLY A 276 -4.90 1.46 -15.16
N SER A 277 -3.71 0.98 -15.54
CA SER A 277 -2.45 1.47 -14.96
C SER A 277 -2.05 2.86 -15.48
N ILE A 278 -1.94 3.82 -14.55
CA ILE A 278 -1.40 5.17 -14.80
C ILE A 278 0.06 5.09 -15.28
N VAL A 279 0.85 4.14 -14.74
CA VAL A 279 2.26 3.94 -15.13
C VAL A 279 2.35 3.57 -16.61
N SER A 280 1.47 2.70 -17.11
CA SER A 280 1.45 2.36 -18.53
C SER A 280 1.14 3.57 -19.41
N LYS A 281 0.21 4.44 -18.98
CA LYS A 281 -0.10 5.69 -19.68
C LYS A 281 1.10 6.64 -19.68
N ALA A 282 1.78 6.79 -18.54
CA ALA A 282 2.97 7.63 -18.41
C ALA A 282 4.11 7.15 -19.32
N VAL A 283 4.41 5.84 -19.33
CA VAL A 283 5.44 5.26 -20.21
C VAL A 283 5.09 5.48 -21.69
N HIS A 284 3.82 5.31 -22.07
CA HIS A 284 3.39 5.55 -23.44
C HIS A 284 3.53 7.03 -23.83
N ALA A 285 3.13 7.95 -22.95
CA ALA A 285 3.28 9.40 -23.16
C ALA A 285 4.75 9.81 -23.26
N LEU A 286 5.62 9.30 -22.38
CA LEU A 286 7.07 9.53 -22.43
C LEU A 286 7.70 9.01 -23.72
N TRP A 287 7.24 7.85 -24.21
CA TRP A 287 7.73 7.29 -25.46
C TRP A 287 7.35 8.15 -26.67
N ILE A 288 6.13 8.70 -26.70
CA ILE A 288 5.70 9.67 -27.73
C ILE A 288 6.57 10.93 -27.66
N GLY A 289 6.83 11.46 -26.46
CA GLY A 289 7.71 12.61 -26.27
C GLY A 289 9.15 12.34 -26.74
N LEU A 290 9.71 11.18 -26.38
CA LEU A 290 11.07 10.79 -26.75
C LEU A 290 11.22 10.62 -28.27
N LYS A 291 10.26 9.97 -28.93
CA LYS A 291 10.24 9.80 -30.39
C LYS A 291 10.19 11.13 -31.13
N ASN A 292 9.63 12.17 -30.51
CA ASN A 292 9.44 13.48 -31.10
C ASN A 292 10.42 14.55 -30.59
N ASN A 293 11.71 14.20 -30.42
CA ASN A 293 12.78 15.08 -29.96
C ASN A 293 12.64 15.59 -28.51
N ARG A 294 12.15 14.74 -27.60
CA ARG A 294 11.94 15.07 -26.17
C ARG A 294 10.90 16.18 -25.94
N ASP A 295 10.05 16.40 -26.92
CA ASP A 295 8.95 17.36 -26.85
C ASP A 295 7.69 16.66 -26.31
N MET A 296 7.42 16.88 -25.02
CA MET A 296 6.26 16.32 -24.33
C MET A 296 4.93 16.97 -24.75
N ASP A 297 4.94 18.15 -25.38
CA ASP A 297 3.68 18.79 -25.86
C ASP A 297 3.01 17.98 -26.97
N LYS A 298 3.80 17.17 -27.69
CA LYS A 298 3.29 16.27 -28.72
C LYS A 298 2.58 15.03 -28.19
N ALA A 299 2.72 14.74 -26.89
CA ALA A 299 1.94 13.69 -26.23
C ALA A 299 0.56 14.18 -25.76
N ARG A 300 0.23 15.47 -25.97
CA ARG A 300 -1.08 16.04 -25.62
C ARG A 300 -2.17 15.56 -26.57
N PRO A 301 -3.31 15.10 -26.05
CA PRO A 301 -4.53 14.90 -26.84
C PRO A 301 -4.92 16.11 -27.69
N SER A 302 -4.83 17.34 -27.16
CA SER A 302 -5.15 18.56 -27.93
C SER A 302 -4.28 18.76 -29.16
N TYR A 303 -2.99 18.47 -29.06
CA TYR A 303 -2.06 18.52 -30.19
C TYR A 303 -2.44 17.48 -31.27
N HIS A 304 -2.80 16.27 -30.85
CA HIS A 304 -3.26 15.22 -31.77
C HIS A 304 -4.58 15.57 -32.47
N ILE A 305 -5.53 16.21 -31.76
CA ILE A 305 -6.79 16.69 -32.37
C ILE A 305 -6.50 17.78 -33.41
N GLN A 306 -5.60 18.72 -33.11
CA GLN A 306 -5.23 19.79 -34.06
C GLN A 306 -4.52 19.24 -35.31
N GLN A 307 -3.67 18.22 -35.15
CA GLN A 307 -2.84 17.71 -36.24
C GLN A 307 -3.53 16.60 -37.06
N TYR A 308 -4.31 15.73 -36.42
CA TYR A 308 -4.88 14.52 -37.03
C TYR A 308 -6.42 14.45 -36.96
N GLY A 309 -7.09 15.48 -36.43
CA GLY A 309 -8.56 15.59 -36.37
C GLY A 309 -9.25 14.71 -35.34
N SER A 310 -8.54 13.80 -34.67
CA SER A 310 -9.06 12.98 -33.56
C SER A 310 -7.93 12.54 -32.63
N SER A 311 -8.23 12.32 -31.35
CA SER A 311 -7.32 11.66 -30.42
C SER A 311 -7.90 10.33 -29.96
N THR A 312 -7.06 9.29 -30.00
CA THR A 312 -7.36 7.96 -29.43
C THR A 312 -6.59 7.73 -28.13
N LEU A 313 -6.07 8.79 -27.52
CA LEU A 313 -5.20 8.71 -26.34
C LEU A 313 -6.05 8.57 -25.06
N PRO A 314 -5.67 7.67 -24.13
CA PRO A 314 -6.47 7.35 -22.94
C PRO A 314 -6.21 8.29 -21.74
N TRP A 315 -5.64 9.47 -21.98
CA TRP A 315 -5.32 10.49 -20.96
C TRP A 315 -5.73 11.89 -21.46
N ASP A 316 -5.74 12.86 -20.55
CA ASP A 316 -6.04 14.26 -20.81
C ASP A 316 -4.77 15.12 -20.90
N ASP A 317 -4.92 16.39 -21.27
CA ASP A 317 -3.80 17.33 -21.35
C ASP A 317 -3.17 17.61 -19.98
N HIS A 318 -3.99 17.63 -18.92
CA HIS A 318 -3.53 17.83 -17.54
C HIS A 318 -2.54 16.76 -17.10
N PHE A 319 -2.80 15.50 -17.44
CA PHE A 319 -1.87 14.40 -17.18
C PHE A 319 -0.47 14.64 -17.78
N VAL A 320 -0.39 15.24 -18.98
CA VAL A 320 0.88 15.57 -19.63
C VAL A 320 1.60 16.70 -18.90
N ASP A 321 0.87 17.68 -18.36
CA ASP A 321 1.43 18.75 -17.56
C ASP A 321 2.00 18.24 -16.23
N GLU A 322 1.28 17.36 -15.53
CA GLU A 322 1.79 16.70 -14.32
C GLU A 322 3.04 15.87 -14.61
N LEU A 323 3.06 15.14 -15.73
CA LEU A 323 4.22 14.34 -16.14
C LEU A 323 5.45 15.21 -16.42
N LYS A 324 5.27 16.39 -17.02
CA LYS A 324 6.35 17.39 -17.22
C LYS A 324 6.90 17.93 -15.91
N ILE A 325 6.00 18.23 -14.96
CA ILE A 325 6.39 18.68 -13.62
C ILE A 325 7.22 17.58 -12.94
N ALA A 326 6.75 16.33 -12.97
CA ALA A 326 7.46 15.18 -12.43
C ALA A 326 8.86 15.00 -13.06
N LEU A 327 8.97 15.08 -14.39
CA LEU A 327 10.26 15.00 -15.09
C LEU A 327 11.22 16.12 -14.69
N THR A 328 10.70 17.34 -14.49
CA THR A 328 11.50 18.49 -14.07
C THR A 328 11.99 18.29 -12.64
N ALA A 329 11.14 17.79 -11.75
CA ALA A 329 11.52 17.44 -10.38
C ALA A 329 12.61 16.36 -10.35
N CYS A 330 12.49 15.31 -11.18
CA CYS A 330 13.52 14.27 -11.30
C CYS A 330 14.86 14.77 -11.85
N ARG A 331 14.89 15.91 -12.56
CA ARG A 331 16.14 16.51 -13.05
C ARG A 331 16.92 17.24 -11.95
N VAL A 332 16.24 17.63 -10.87
CA VAL A 332 16.82 18.37 -9.74
C VAL A 332 17.39 17.43 -8.67
N LEU A 333 16.96 16.16 -8.65
CA LEU A 333 17.48 15.07 -7.82
C LEU A 333 18.74 14.45 -8.43
#